data_AF-A0A930IV42-F1
#
_entry.id   AF-A0A930IV42-F1
#
_cell.length_a   1.000
_cell.length_b   1.000
_cell.length_c   1.000
_cell.angle_alpha   90.00
_cell.angle_beta   90.00
_cell.angle_gamma   90.00
#
_symmetry.space_group_name_H-M   'P 1'
#
loop_
_entity.id
_entity.type
_entity.pdbx_description
1 polymer ?
#
loop_
_entity_poly.entity_id
_entity_poly.type
_entity_poly.pdbx_seq_one_letter_code
_entity_poly.pdbx_strand_id
1 'polypeptide(L)'
;ANYDIVCNLAEKTVVVTKAAYQTTALKHTALWMIGSATKGGWSIGEGTIMKADATNPAKFSARTELKAGELKFGTNVYAGFDQMFYLRDLSDEGKIVFGGDDNKWKITEEATYDVTVDVAAMTVSFTKVDPTAISTVETANNAPAVYYTLSGVKVEKPVAGVYVKRQGGKSVKVVVK
;
A
#
# COMPACT_ATOMS: atom_id res chain seq x y z
N ALA A 1 -29.29 -11.98 -1.81
CA ALA A 1 -28.56 -12.62 -2.91
C ALA A 1 -27.99 -11.51 -3.78
N ASN A 2 -26.74 -11.65 -4.22
CA ASN A 2 -26.11 -10.65 -5.07
C ASN A 2 -26.26 -11.06 -6.55
N TYR A 3 -26.34 -10.04 -7.40
CA TYR A 3 -26.56 -10.21 -8.83
C TYR A 3 -25.65 -9.28 -9.61
N ASP A 4 -25.12 -9.78 -10.71
CA ASP A 4 -24.57 -8.94 -11.77
C ASP A 4 -25.75 -8.46 -12.62
N ILE A 5 -25.94 -7.15 -12.68
CA ILE A 5 -26.98 -6.53 -13.47
C ILE A 5 -26.32 -5.82 -14.65
N VAL A 6 -26.52 -6.36 -15.84
CA VAL A 6 -26.07 -5.74 -17.09
C VAL A 6 -27.29 -5.13 -17.77
N CYS A 7 -27.24 -3.81 -17.94
CA CYS A 7 -28.24 -3.07 -18.72
C CYS A 7 -27.67 -2.82 -20.13
N ASN A 8 -28.22 -3.49 -21.14
CA ASN A 8 -27.89 -3.22 -22.52
C ASN A 8 -28.96 -2.30 -23.14
N LEU A 9 -28.60 -1.02 -23.31
CA LEU A 9 -29.51 0.00 -23.84
C LEU A 9 -29.78 -0.13 -25.34
N ALA A 10 -28.85 -0.73 -26.10
CA ALA A 10 -29.02 -0.95 -27.53
C ALA A 10 -30.04 -2.06 -27.81
N GLU A 11 -29.96 -3.14 -27.05
CA GLU A 11 -30.86 -4.30 -27.17
C GLU A 11 -32.12 -4.18 -26.33
N LYS A 12 -32.20 -3.17 -25.45
CA LYS A 12 -33.29 -2.96 -24.48
C LYS A 12 -33.49 -4.19 -23.57
N THR A 13 -32.40 -4.82 -23.18
CA THR A 13 -32.39 -5.99 -22.31
C THR A 13 -31.75 -5.67 -20.97
N VAL A 14 -32.25 -6.35 -19.95
CA VAL A 14 -31.63 -6.40 -18.63
C VAL A 14 -31.34 -7.86 -18.33
N VAL A 15 -30.06 -8.17 -18.11
CA VAL A 15 -29.64 -9.51 -17.68
C VAL A 15 -29.31 -9.45 -16.20
N VAL A 16 -29.96 -10.31 -15.43
CA VAL A 16 -29.73 -10.47 -13.99
C VAL A 16 -29.12 -11.86 -13.79
N THR A 17 -27.81 -11.89 -13.57
CA THR A 17 -27.11 -13.14 -13.31
C THR A 17 -26.90 -13.27 -11.82
N LYS A 18 -27.38 -14.36 -11.21
CA LYS A 18 -27.08 -14.65 -9.81
C LYS A 18 -25.57 -14.87 -9.70
N ALA A 19 -24.91 -14.09 -8.85
CA ALA A 19 -23.46 -14.20 -8.68
C ALA A 19 -23.10 -15.61 -8.20
N ALA A 20 -22.02 -16.18 -8.75
CA ALA A 20 -21.53 -17.52 -8.38
C ALA A 20 -21.09 -17.61 -6.90
N TYR A 21 -20.91 -16.47 -6.23
CA TYR A 21 -20.43 -16.39 -4.86
C TYR A 21 -21.50 -15.93 -3.86
N GLN A 22 -21.67 -16.82 -2.87
CA GLN A 22 -22.03 -16.64 -1.45
C GLN A 22 -23.49 -16.84 -1.01
N THR A 23 -23.63 -17.87 -0.16
CA THR A 23 -24.73 -18.15 0.80
C THR A 23 -24.84 -17.08 1.90
N THR A 24 -23.86 -16.19 2.02
CA THR A 24 -23.83 -15.09 2.99
C THR A 24 -24.02 -13.77 2.24
N ALA A 25 -25.01 -12.97 2.65
CA ALA A 25 -25.21 -11.65 2.05
C ALA A 25 -24.00 -10.76 2.35
N LEU A 26 -23.29 -10.33 1.31
CA LEU A 26 -22.24 -9.33 1.43
C LEU A 26 -22.91 -7.99 1.71
N LYS A 27 -22.57 -7.39 2.85
CA LYS A 27 -23.23 -6.17 3.35
C LYS A 27 -22.71 -4.89 2.70
N HIS A 28 -21.50 -4.92 2.13
CA HIS A 28 -20.78 -3.73 1.70
C HIS A 28 -20.04 -3.98 0.38
N THR A 29 -19.97 -2.97 -0.49
CA THR A 29 -19.19 -3.00 -1.74
C THR A 29 -17.80 -2.36 -1.59
N ALA A 30 -17.60 -1.61 -0.51
CA ALA A 30 -16.33 -1.04 -0.10
C ALA A 30 -16.34 -0.81 1.42
N LEU A 31 -15.15 -0.64 2.00
CA LEU A 31 -14.95 -0.11 3.35
C LEU A 31 -14.08 1.14 3.27
N TRP A 32 -14.04 1.93 4.34
CA TRP A 32 -13.21 3.13 4.39
C TRP A 32 -12.42 3.20 5.69
N MET A 33 -11.09 3.31 5.58
CA MET A 33 -10.24 3.63 6.71
C MET A 33 -10.44 5.08 7.11
N ILE A 34 -10.83 5.30 8.37
CA ILE A 34 -11.11 6.61 8.94
C ILE A 34 -10.34 6.71 10.26
N GLY A 35 -9.55 7.78 10.40
CA GLY A 35 -8.87 8.12 11.65
C GLY A 35 -7.60 8.93 11.45
N SER A 36 -7.03 9.40 12.56
CA SER A 36 -5.86 10.28 12.58
C SER A 36 -4.61 9.68 11.91
N ALA A 37 -4.52 8.35 11.79
CA ALA A 37 -3.45 7.68 11.04
C ALA A 37 -3.58 7.82 9.51
N THR A 38 -4.77 8.16 9.00
CA THR A 38 -5.07 8.24 7.57
C THR A 38 -4.94 9.68 7.05
N LYS A 39 -4.87 9.86 5.73
CA LYS A 39 -4.81 11.19 5.09
C LYS A 39 -6.06 12.04 5.38
N GLY A 40 -7.24 11.43 5.36
CA GLY A 40 -8.53 12.10 5.62
C GLY A 40 -8.84 12.33 7.10
N GLY A 41 -7.99 11.85 8.02
CA GLY A 41 -8.22 12.01 9.45
C GLY A 41 -9.56 11.43 9.90
N TRP A 42 -10.25 12.15 10.79
CA TRP A 42 -11.61 11.81 11.24
C TRP A 42 -12.72 12.37 10.33
N SER A 43 -12.40 12.82 9.11
CA SER A 43 -13.43 13.20 8.15
C SER A 43 -14.00 11.94 7.49
N ILE A 44 -15.26 11.61 7.79
CA ILE A 44 -15.93 10.44 7.20
C ILE A 44 -15.96 10.54 5.66
N GLY A 45 -16.27 11.73 5.13
CA GLY A 45 -16.33 11.99 3.69
C GLY A 45 -15.00 11.83 2.96
N GLU A 46 -13.87 11.89 3.68
CA GLU A 46 -12.51 11.72 3.14
C GLU A 46 -11.85 10.40 3.55
N GLY A 47 -12.65 9.41 3.97
CA GLY A 47 -12.15 8.09 4.31
C GLY A 47 -11.33 7.47 3.17
N THR A 48 -10.25 6.78 3.52
CA THR A 48 -9.41 6.09 2.51
C THR A 48 -10.11 4.79 2.09
N ILE A 49 -10.52 4.72 0.83
CA ILE A 49 -11.30 3.59 0.30
C ILE A 49 -10.50 2.28 0.28
N MET A 50 -11.15 1.20 0.72
CA MET A 50 -10.73 -0.18 0.57
C MET A 50 -11.68 -0.89 -0.38
N LYS A 51 -11.11 -1.46 -1.45
CA LYS A 51 -11.90 -2.11 -2.51
C LYS A 51 -12.09 -3.58 -2.20
N ALA A 52 -13.29 -4.09 -2.47
CA ALA A 52 -13.55 -5.52 -2.43
C ALA A 52 -12.68 -6.26 -3.47
N ASP A 53 -12.18 -7.43 -3.10
CA ASP A 53 -11.50 -8.35 -4.02
C ASP A 53 -12.50 -8.92 -5.03
N ALA A 54 -12.12 -8.92 -6.31
CA ALA A 54 -13.01 -9.35 -7.40
C ALA A 54 -13.39 -10.84 -7.33
N THR A 55 -12.53 -11.66 -6.71
CA THR A 55 -12.72 -13.11 -6.55
C THR A 55 -13.23 -13.48 -5.17
N ASN A 56 -13.05 -12.62 -4.17
CA ASN A 56 -13.62 -12.76 -2.83
C ASN A 56 -14.18 -11.42 -2.32
N PRO A 57 -15.46 -11.10 -2.59
CA PRO A 57 -15.99 -9.79 -2.24
C PRO A 57 -16.23 -9.57 -0.73
N ALA A 58 -15.94 -10.55 0.13
CA ALA A 58 -15.88 -10.37 1.59
C ALA A 58 -14.52 -9.81 2.06
N LYS A 59 -13.52 -9.77 1.18
CA LYS A 59 -12.18 -9.29 1.47
C LYS A 59 -11.97 -7.92 0.85
N PHE A 60 -11.61 -6.94 1.67
CA PHE A 60 -11.37 -5.56 1.27
C PHE A 60 -9.91 -5.23 1.48
N SER A 61 -9.30 -4.52 0.53
CA SER A 61 -7.88 -4.17 0.61
C SER A 61 -7.59 -2.75 0.13
N ALA A 62 -6.53 -2.19 0.69
CA ALA A 62 -5.92 -0.95 0.21
C ALA A 62 -4.42 -0.95 0.52
N ARG A 63 -3.64 -0.43 -0.43
CA ARG A 63 -2.28 0.03 -0.17
C ARG A 63 -2.34 1.53 0.12
N THR A 64 -1.88 1.95 1.28
CA THR A 64 -1.91 3.36 1.68
C THR A 64 -0.75 3.71 2.59
N GLU A 65 -0.33 4.97 2.57
CA GLU A 65 0.49 5.53 3.63
C GLU A 65 -0.36 5.71 4.89
N LEU A 66 0.17 5.29 6.03
CA LEU A 66 -0.38 5.54 7.35
C LEU A 66 0.70 6.19 8.21
N LYS A 67 0.32 7.16 9.03
CA LYS A 67 1.18 7.78 10.04
C LYS A 67 0.83 7.29 11.44
N ALA A 68 1.67 7.62 12.41
CA ALA A 68 1.35 7.35 13.81
C ALA A 68 0.00 7.99 14.20
N GLY A 69 -0.91 7.19 14.74
CA GLY A 69 -2.28 7.62 14.99
C GLY A 69 -3.24 6.45 15.15
N GLU A 70 -4.53 6.72 15.07
CA GLU A 70 -5.57 5.72 15.21
C GLU A 70 -6.42 5.61 13.94
N LEU A 71 -7.04 4.45 13.73
CA LEU A 71 -8.04 4.25 12.69
C LEU A 71 -9.09 3.19 13.06
N LYS A 72 -10.21 3.24 12.34
CA LYS A 72 -11.27 2.22 12.27
C LYS A 72 -11.83 2.16 10.84
N PHE A 73 -12.75 1.23 10.59
CA PHE A 73 -13.29 1.02 9.24
C PHE A 73 -14.79 1.35 9.19
N GLY A 74 -15.13 2.39 8.42
CA GLY A 74 -16.51 2.78 8.11
C GLY A 74 -17.07 1.98 6.94
N THR A 75 -18.41 1.93 6.88
CA THR A 75 -19.15 1.21 5.83
C THR A 75 -19.86 2.15 4.85
N ASN A 76 -19.91 3.44 5.15
CA ASN A 76 -20.49 4.46 4.28
C ASN A 76 -19.89 5.85 4.58
N VAL A 77 -19.31 6.50 3.56
CA VAL A 77 -18.76 7.87 3.67
C VAL A 77 -19.80 8.99 3.64
N TYR A 78 -21.06 8.65 3.35
CA TYR A 78 -22.19 9.58 3.36
C TYR A 78 -23.04 9.48 4.64
N ALA A 79 -22.67 8.58 5.56
CA ALA A 79 -23.32 8.44 6.86
C ALA A 79 -22.52 9.17 7.96
N GLY A 80 -23.16 9.41 9.11
CA GLY A 80 -22.52 10.01 10.28
C GLY A 80 -21.71 9.02 11.11
N PHE A 81 -21.20 9.48 12.26
CA PHE A 81 -20.50 8.64 13.26
C PHE A 81 -21.42 7.72 14.06
N ASP A 82 -22.73 7.84 13.86
CA ASP A 82 -23.78 6.96 14.38
C ASP A 82 -23.92 5.64 13.60
N GLN A 83 -23.25 5.51 12.44
CA GLN A 83 -23.21 4.25 11.69
C GLN A 83 -22.49 3.14 12.47
N MET A 84 -22.76 1.89 12.10
CA MET A 84 -21.94 0.77 12.57
C MET A 84 -20.59 0.75 11.83
N PHE A 85 -19.54 0.53 12.61
CA PHE A 85 -18.16 0.40 12.12
C PHE A 85 -17.65 -1.01 12.34
N TYR A 86 -16.63 -1.41 11.57
CA TYR A 86 -15.75 -2.48 12.00
C TYR A 86 -14.70 -1.91 12.94
N LEU A 87 -14.67 -2.47 14.15
CA LEU A 87 -13.94 -1.99 15.32
C LEU A 87 -12.99 -3.09 15.79
N ARG A 88 -11.97 -2.72 16.56
CA ARG A 88 -10.97 -3.66 17.05
C ARG A 88 -11.57 -4.58 18.11
N ASP A 89 -11.36 -5.88 17.96
CA ASP A 89 -11.56 -6.82 19.07
C ASP A 89 -10.39 -6.65 20.06
N LEU A 90 -10.69 -6.40 21.33
CA LEU A 90 -9.65 -6.22 22.35
C LEU A 90 -8.96 -7.52 22.74
N SER A 91 -9.56 -8.68 22.45
CA SER A 91 -8.96 -9.99 22.72
C SER A 91 -7.86 -10.35 21.72
N ASP A 92 -7.88 -9.77 20.52
CA ASP A 92 -6.98 -10.11 19.42
C ASP A 92 -6.88 -8.95 18.42
N GLU A 93 -5.69 -8.40 18.24
CA GLU A 93 -5.46 -7.27 17.33
C GLU A 93 -5.69 -7.59 15.85
N GLY A 94 -5.66 -8.87 15.48
CA GLY A 94 -5.96 -9.36 14.13
C GLY A 94 -7.45 -9.59 13.89
N LYS A 95 -8.31 -9.33 14.88
CA LYS A 95 -9.76 -9.54 14.77
C LYS A 95 -10.56 -8.24 14.80
N ILE A 96 -11.71 -8.31 14.12
CA ILE A 96 -12.68 -7.21 14.06
C ILE A 96 -13.98 -7.64 14.72
N VAL A 97 -14.72 -6.66 15.23
CA VAL A 97 -16.13 -6.77 15.60
C VAL A 97 -16.94 -5.77 14.78
N PHE A 98 -18.22 -6.05 14.55
CA PHE A 98 -19.10 -5.13 13.81
C PHE A 98 -20.09 -4.47 14.77
N GLY A 99 -19.88 -3.17 15.03
CA GLY A 99 -20.50 -2.46 16.16
C GLY A 99 -19.87 -2.84 17.51
N GLY A 100 -20.42 -2.27 18.59
CA GLY A 100 -19.86 -2.39 19.93
C GLY A 100 -19.08 -1.15 20.36
N ASP A 101 -18.21 -1.30 21.36
CA ASP A 101 -17.37 -0.22 21.88
C ASP A 101 -16.41 0.29 20.80
N ASP A 102 -16.17 1.61 20.78
CA ASP A 102 -15.40 2.31 19.74
C ASP A 102 -13.88 2.06 19.84
N ASN A 103 -13.48 0.80 19.83
CA ASN A 103 -12.10 0.34 19.89
C ASN A 103 -11.43 0.49 18.52
N LYS A 104 -10.24 1.09 18.52
CA LYS A 104 -9.49 1.48 17.34
C LYS A 104 -8.16 0.76 17.26
N TRP A 105 -7.61 0.65 16.05
CA TRP A 105 -6.21 0.26 15.87
C TRP A 105 -5.32 1.48 16.01
N LYS A 106 -4.18 1.30 16.69
CA LYS A 106 -3.15 2.32 16.81
C LYS A 106 -1.97 1.96 15.91
N ILE A 107 -1.74 2.79 14.90
CA ILE A 107 -0.54 2.74 14.08
C ILE A 107 0.56 3.48 14.83
N THR A 108 1.73 2.85 14.98
CA THR A 108 2.85 3.39 15.75
C THR A 108 3.94 4.00 14.89
N GLU A 109 4.06 3.55 13.64
CA GLU A 109 5.12 3.94 12.73
C GLU A 109 4.53 4.43 11.41
N GLU A 110 5.11 5.51 10.89
CA GLU A 110 4.75 6.01 9.57
C GLU A 110 5.39 5.14 8.49
N ALA A 111 4.56 4.56 7.63
CA ALA A 111 5.01 3.74 6.50
C ALA A 111 3.90 3.57 5.47
N THR A 112 4.23 2.97 4.34
CA THR A 112 3.21 2.38 3.44
C THR A 112 2.79 1.02 3.98
N TYR A 113 1.49 0.77 4.04
CA TYR A 113 0.91 -0.49 4.49
C TYR A 113 0.02 -1.10 3.41
N ASP A 114 0.09 -2.41 3.27
CA ASP A 114 -0.98 -3.23 2.72
C ASP A 114 -1.95 -3.59 3.86
N VAL A 115 -3.15 -3.03 3.79
CA VAL A 115 -4.21 -3.26 4.79
C VAL A 115 -5.28 -4.14 4.17
N THR A 116 -5.67 -5.20 4.89
CA THR A 116 -6.70 -6.14 4.46
C THR A 116 -7.72 -6.35 5.56
N VAL A 117 -9.01 -6.33 5.23
CA VAL A 117 -10.12 -6.69 6.12
C VAL A 117 -10.90 -7.81 5.46
N ASP A 118 -11.08 -8.94 6.15
CA ASP A 118 -11.97 -10.02 5.72
C ASP A 118 -13.18 -10.06 6.65
N VAL A 119 -14.34 -9.65 6.14
CA VAL A 119 -15.58 -9.54 6.94
C VAL A 119 -16.31 -10.88 7.09
N ALA A 120 -15.92 -11.91 6.34
CA ALA A 120 -16.43 -13.26 6.53
C ALA A 120 -15.63 -14.00 7.61
N ALA A 121 -14.31 -13.85 7.59
CA ALA A 121 -13.40 -14.39 8.60
C ALA A 121 -13.35 -13.54 9.89
N MET A 122 -13.85 -12.30 9.84
CA MET A 122 -13.78 -11.31 10.93
C MET A 122 -12.33 -10.98 11.34
N THR A 123 -11.47 -10.76 10.35
CA THR A 123 -10.04 -10.50 10.55
C THR A 123 -9.57 -9.23 9.87
N VAL A 124 -8.47 -8.67 10.38
CA VAL A 124 -7.73 -7.55 9.78
C VAL A 124 -6.23 -7.84 9.79
N SER A 125 -5.50 -7.31 8.80
CA SER A 125 -4.04 -7.32 8.79
C SER A 125 -3.48 -5.97 8.35
N PHE A 126 -2.37 -5.57 8.96
CA PHE A 126 -1.57 -4.40 8.59
C PHE A 126 -0.15 -4.87 8.29
N THR A 127 0.24 -4.90 7.02
CA THR A 127 1.57 -5.33 6.61
C THR A 127 2.33 -4.13 6.09
N LYS A 128 3.43 -3.75 6.75
CA LYS A 128 4.33 -2.73 6.22
C LYS A 128 4.87 -3.21 4.87
N VAL A 129 4.83 -2.34 3.88
CA VAL A 129 5.45 -2.59 2.58
C VAL A 129 6.91 -2.25 2.72
N ASP A 130 7.78 -3.23 2.48
CA ASP A 130 9.22 -2.97 2.37
C ASP A 130 9.44 -2.06 1.16
N PRO A 131 10.02 -0.86 1.35
CA PRO A 131 10.32 0.00 0.22
C PRO A 131 11.36 -0.73 -0.64
N THR A 132 11.00 -1.13 -1.85
CA THR A 132 11.94 -1.66 -2.86
C THR A 132 12.89 -0.58 -3.38
N ALA A 133 13.01 0.54 -2.68
CA ALA A 133 13.97 1.57 -2.99
C ALA A 133 15.36 1.09 -2.60
N ILE A 134 16.30 1.18 -3.55
CA ILE A 134 17.73 1.10 -3.24
C ILE A 134 18.02 2.26 -2.28
N SER A 135 18.14 1.97 -0.98
CA SER A 135 18.34 2.97 0.06
C SER A 135 19.69 3.69 -0.07
N THR A 136 20.68 3.04 -0.68
CA THR A 136 22.00 3.61 -0.97
C THR A 136 22.68 2.87 -2.13
N VAL A 137 23.30 3.62 -3.04
CA VAL A 137 24.43 3.08 -3.82
C VAL A 137 25.65 3.30 -2.94
N GLU A 138 26.14 2.24 -2.28
CA GLU A 138 27.41 2.32 -1.55
C GLU A 138 28.54 2.66 -2.52
N THR A 139 28.95 3.92 -2.57
CA THR A 139 30.28 4.26 -3.06
C THR A 139 31.25 3.86 -1.97
N ALA A 140 31.82 2.65 -2.05
CA ALA A 140 32.97 2.29 -1.25
C ALA A 140 34.08 3.32 -1.52
N ASN A 141 34.20 4.33 -0.66
CA ASN A 141 35.20 5.40 -0.75
C ASN A 141 36.64 4.88 -0.68
N ASN A 142 36.83 3.58 -0.45
CA ASN A 142 38.13 2.92 -0.34
C ASN A 142 38.39 1.84 -1.40
N ALA A 143 37.71 1.90 -2.56
CA ALA A 143 38.07 1.07 -3.70
C ALA A 143 39.41 1.57 -4.32
N PRO A 144 40.29 0.66 -4.79
CA PRO A 144 41.48 1.05 -5.53
C PRO A 144 41.08 1.80 -6.82
N ALA A 145 41.84 2.84 -7.15
CA ALA A 145 41.61 3.63 -8.35
C ALA A 145 41.89 2.80 -9.61
N VAL A 146 40.95 2.81 -10.56
CA VAL A 146 41.12 2.20 -11.89
C VAL A 146 41.17 3.31 -12.93
N TYR A 147 42.13 3.27 -13.84
CA TYR A 147 42.33 4.27 -14.88
C TYR A 147 41.87 3.76 -16.25
N TYR A 148 41.29 4.64 -17.05
CA TYR A 148 40.91 4.38 -18.43
C TYR A 148 41.39 5.51 -19.35
N THR A 149 41.74 5.19 -20.60
CA THR A 149 41.93 6.20 -21.64
C THR A 149 40.61 6.91 -21.94
N LEU A 150 40.66 8.05 -22.65
CA LEU A 150 39.44 8.74 -23.09
C LEU A 150 38.58 7.90 -24.05
N SER A 151 39.15 6.86 -24.64
CA SER A 151 38.47 5.88 -25.50
C SER A 151 37.91 4.69 -24.70
N GLY A 152 38.03 4.67 -23.37
CA GLY A 152 37.47 3.63 -22.50
C GLY A 152 38.35 2.39 -22.28
N VAL A 153 39.62 2.41 -22.70
CA VAL A 153 40.54 1.28 -22.50
C VAL A 153 41.15 1.34 -21.10
N LYS A 154 41.09 0.25 -20.33
CA LYS A 154 41.67 0.15 -18.98
C LYS A 154 43.20 0.25 -19.02
N VAL A 155 43.80 0.97 -18.07
CA VAL A 155 45.24 1.23 -17.96
C VAL A 155 45.73 0.80 -16.58
N GLU A 156 46.68 -0.14 -16.51
CA GLU A 156 47.21 -0.68 -15.25
C GLU A 156 48.32 0.19 -14.63
N LYS A 157 49.13 0.84 -15.46
CA LYS A 157 50.24 1.72 -15.05
C LYS A 157 50.18 3.03 -15.84
N PRO A 158 49.34 3.99 -15.41
CA PRO A 158 49.20 5.25 -16.13
C PRO A 158 50.51 6.04 -16.10
N VAL A 159 50.98 6.46 -17.26
CA VAL A 159 52.08 7.44 -17.42
C VAL A 159 51.51 8.85 -17.49
N ALA A 160 52.35 9.88 -17.46
CA ALA A 160 51.92 11.28 -17.56
C ALA A 160 50.94 11.50 -18.74
N GLY A 161 49.74 12.01 -18.46
CA GLY A 161 48.67 12.10 -19.46
C GLY A 161 47.27 12.27 -18.86
N VAL A 162 46.26 12.26 -19.73
CA VAL A 162 44.85 12.50 -19.35
C VAL A 162 44.07 11.19 -19.32
N TYR A 163 43.38 10.90 -18.22
CA TYR A 163 42.64 9.65 -18.00
C TYR A 163 41.28 9.89 -17.36
N VAL A 164 40.40 8.90 -17.46
CA VAL A 164 39.24 8.75 -16.58
C VAL A 164 39.65 7.88 -15.39
N LYS A 165 39.63 8.44 -14.19
CA LYS A 165 39.84 7.72 -12.93
C LYS A 165 38.48 7.30 -12.39
N ARG A 166 38.25 6.00 -12.27
CA ARG A 166 37.10 5.42 -11.58
C ARG A 166 37.51 4.97 -10.18
N GLN A 167 36.86 5.51 -9.15
CA GLN A 167 37.11 5.15 -7.76
C GLN A 167 35.81 5.30 -6.96
N GLY A 168 35.44 4.25 -6.22
CA GLY A 168 34.24 4.26 -5.37
C GLY A 168 32.99 4.70 -6.14
N GLY A 169 32.70 4.10 -7.29
CA GLY A 169 31.52 4.44 -8.10
C GLY A 169 31.55 5.80 -8.82
N LYS A 170 32.49 6.70 -8.51
CA LYS A 170 32.69 7.98 -9.20
C LYS A 170 33.69 7.83 -10.35
N SER A 171 33.43 8.56 -11.44
CA SER A 171 34.36 8.68 -12.58
C SER A 171 34.71 10.15 -12.78
N VAL A 172 36.01 10.48 -12.74
CA VAL A 172 36.50 11.86 -12.92
C VAL A 172 37.63 11.89 -13.94
N LYS A 173 37.68 12.95 -14.75
CA LYS A 173 38.81 13.21 -15.64
C LYS A 173 39.98 13.74 -14.82
N VAL A 174 41.15 13.13 -14.93
CA VAL A 174 42.36 13.50 -14.18
C VAL A 174 43.55 13.65 -15.12
N VAL A 175 44.49 14.53 -14.74
CA VAL A 175 45.82 14.62 -15.34
C VAL A 175 46.78 13.90 -14.40
N VAL A 176 47.36 12.79 -14.86
CA VAL A 176 48.48 12.13 -14.19
C VAL A 176 49.73 12.89 -14.60
N LYS A 177 50.52 13.34 -13.61
CA LYS A 177 51.79 14.05 -13.83
C LYS A 177 52.95 13.08 -13.84
#